data_AF-A0A1F3D7D2-F1
#
_entry.id   AF-A0A1F3D7D2-F1
#
_cell.length_a   1.000
_cell.length_b   1.000
_cell.length_c   1.000
_cell.angle_alpha   90.00
_cell.angle_beta   90.00
_cell.angle_gamma   90.00
#
_symmetry.space_group_name_H-M   'P 1'
#
loop_
_entity.id
_entity.type
_entity.pdbx_description
1 polymer ?
#
loop_
_entity_poly.entity_id
_entity_poly.type
_entity_poly.pdbx_seq_one_letter_code
_entity_poly.pdbx_strand_id
1 'polypeptide(L)'
;MKQNSNKTAISRTIFTVLIFFVLSGNILSQNSSEGKIFKSPINQLILKGDITVYITQGTEQRIYFDGTSNAVKQIKFSINNKILTLSKQHSLNNERVTAFLTIKNLESIKTFGNVEIETPSNIWIKKLSLNFSKETDAIFFFNTNQLDLTVAGSGNLYISGNIDILKILGTAEAKITGNIKSNQLSCRAFNSCNIILTGSVYNSFVSAFNQSSIDLADCKSIKSSIVVFDYSKVKVNSKYVTDIWAFDNSSISYFSTKLPLIMENSINAQIIKGSYKEIAKK
;
A
#
# COMPACT_ATOMS: atom_id res chain seq x y z
N MET A 1 -41.46 -29.97 14.73
CA MET A 1 -41.59 -28.49 14.79
C MET A 1 -40.37 -27.89 14.10
N LYS A 2 -40.63 -27.16 13.01
CA LYS A 2 -39.64 -26.41 12.22
C LYS A 2 -39.27 -25.13 12.96
N GLN A 3 -38.00 -24.73 12.93
CA GLN A 3 -37.66 -23.32 12.71
C GLN A 3 -36.28 -23.17 12.05
N ASN A 4 -36.34 -22.82 10.77
CA ASN A 4 -35.24 -22.30 9.96
C ASN A 4 -34.89 -20.88 10.43
N SER A 5 -33.61 -20.59 10.64
CA SER A 5 -33.10 -19.22 10.73
C SER A 5 -31.92 -19.01 9.77
N ASN A 6 -32.18 -19.19 8.48
CA ASN A 6 -31.39 -18.58 7.40
C ASN A 6 -32.21 -17.40 6.88
N LYS A 7 -31.82 -16.16 7.20
CA LYS A 7 -32.13 -14.91 6.45
C LYS A 7 -31.68 -13.68 7.25
N THR A 8 -30.41 -13.30 7.19
CA THR A 8 -29.94 -11.93 7.53
C THR A 8 -28.49 -11.69 7.10
N ALA A 9 -28.12 -12.00 5.85
CA ALA A 9 -26.79 -11.67 5.34
C ALA A 9 -26.72 -11.38 3.82
N ILE A 10 -27.82 -10.92 3.21
CA ILE A 10 -27.87 -10.62 1.76
C ILE A 10 -28.31 -9.17 1.46
N SER A 11 -28.59 -8.35 2.48
CA SER A 11 -29.21 -7.02 2.29
C SER A 11 -28.25 -5.82 2.27
N ARG A 12 -26.92 -6.02 2.18
CA ARG A 12 -25.95 -4.90 2.27
C ARG A 12 -24.95 -4.78 1.10
N THR A 13 -25.05 -5.61 0.07
CA THR A 13 -24.08 -5.60 -1.06
C THR A 13 -24.71 -5.26 -2.41
N ILE A 14 -26.02 -4.98 -2.46
CA ILE A 14 -26.74 -4.61 -3.69
C ILE A 14 -26.97 -3.08 -3.79
N PHE A 15 -26.51 -2.28 -2.81
CA PHE A 15 -26.77 -0.84 -2.78
C PHE A 15 -25.60 0.06 -3.24
N THR A 16 -24.57 -0.49 -3.88
CA THR A 16 -23.36 0.27 -4.25
C THR A 16 -23.09 0.37 -5.76
N VAL A 17 -24.00 -0.10 -6.62
CA VAL A 17 -23.81 -0.03 -8.10
C VAL A 17 -24.82 0.91 -8.79
N LEU A 18 -25.69 1.58 -8.03
CA LEU A 18 -26.74 2.46 -8.59
C LEU A 18 -26.53 3.95 -8.28
N ILE A 19 -25.29 4.45 -8.35
CA ILE A 19 -24.97 5.89 -8.34
C ILE A 19 -23.97 6.16 -9.46
N PHE A 20 -24.37 5.95 -10.71
CA PHE A 20 -23.58 6.43 -11.85
C PHE A 20 -24.40 6.96 -13.02
N PHE A 21 -25.73 7.08 -12.90
CA PHE A 21 -26.56 7.46 -14.07
C PHE A 21 -27.71 8.45 -13.85
N VAL A 22 -27.77 9.16 -12.72
CA VAL A 22 -28.74 10.26 -12.57
C VAL A 22 -28.07 11.44 -11.89
N LEU A 23 -27.49 12.34 -12.70
CA LEU A 23 -27.26 13.76 -12.37
C LEU A 23 -26.85 14.52 -13.66
N SER A 24 -27.63 14.37 -14.72
CA SER A 24 -27.67 15.37 -15.79
C SER A 24 -28.75 16.40 -15.42
N GLY A 25 -28.36 17.44 -14.67
CA GLY A 25 -29.28 18.53 -14.34
C GLY A 25 -28.86 19.37 -13.15
N ASN A 26 -28.08 20.42 -13.43
CA ASN A 26 -27.97 21.67 -12.68
C ASN A 26 -27.57 21.57 -11.19
N ILE A 27 -26.27 21.54 -10.93
CA ILE A 27 -25.70 22.03 -9.68
C ILE A 27 -24.48 22.90 -10.04
N LEU A 28 -24.64 24.20 -9.77
CA LEU A 28 -23.63 25.22 -9.46
C LEU A 28 -22.26 25.04 -10.11
N SER A 29 -21.92 25.98 -11.00
CA SER A 29 -20.56 26.33 -11.42
C SER A 29 -19.68 26.62 -10.19
N GLN A 30 -19.18 25.58 -9.53
CA GLN A 30 -18.07 25.65 -8.61
C GLN A 30 -16.80 25.78 -9.45
N ASN A 31 -15.86 26.61 -8.97
CA ASN A 31 -14.62 27.00 -9.63
C ASN A 31 -13.66 25.82 -9.88
N SER A 32 -14.06 24.81 -10.64
CA SER A 32 -13.18 23.77 -11.16
C SER A 32 -12.24 24.42 -12.15
N SER A 33 -10.93 24.29 -11.94
CA SER A 33 -9.96 24.70 -12.95
C SER A 33 -10.23 23.89 -14.23
N GLU A 34 -10.28 24.54 -15.40
CA GLU A 34 -10.30 23.83 -16.68
C GLU A 34 -9.13 22.82 -16.69
N GLY A 35 -9.45 21.53 -16.87
CA GLY A 35 -8.46 20.46 -16.83
C GLY A 35 -7.36 20.69 -17.86
N LYS A 36 -6.10 20.55 -17.46
CA LYS A 36 -4.95 20.68 -18.36
C LYS A 36 -4.60 19.34 -18.97
N ILE A 37 -4.61 19.27 -20.29
CA ILE A 37 -4.17 18.11 -21.08
C ILE A 37 -2.66 18.21 -21.33
N PHE A 38 -1.97 17.08 -21.20
CA PHE A 38 -0.53 16.98 -21.41
C PHE A 38 -0.21 16.27 -22.72
N LYS A 39 0.47 16.97 -23.64
CA LYS A 39 0.98 16.39 -24.89
C LYS A 39 2.24 15.54 -24.67
N SER A 40 3.05 15.89 -23.67
CA SER A 40 4.26 15.15 -23.32
C SER A 40 3.94 14.00 -22.34
N PRO A 41 4.66 12.87 -22.42
CA PRO A 41 4.50 11.76 -21.48
C PRO A 41 4.92 12.17 -20.07
N ILE A 42 4.15 11.72 -19.08
CA ILE A 42 4.44 11.80 -17.65
C ILE A 42 4.61 10.38 -17.15
N ASN A 43 5.82 10.06 -16.68
CA ASN A 43 6.13 8.73 -16.18
C ASN A 43 6.51 8.77 -14.68
N GLN A 44 6.70 9.96 -14.10
CA GLN A 44 7.13 10.10 -12.72
C GLN A 44 6.36 11.22 -12.04
N LEU A 45 6.00 11.01 -10.77
CA LEU A 45 5.30 11.97 -9.94
C LEU A 45 6.15 12.35 -8.74
N ILE A 46 6.27 13.65 -8.51
CA ILE A 46 6.83 14.21 -7.27
C ILE A 46 5.74 15.05 -6.61
N LEU A 47 5.26 14.62 -5.46
CA LEU A 47 4.20 15.27 -4.70
C LEU A 47 4.79 15.89 -3.43
N LYS A 48 4.49 17.16 -3.17
CA LYS A 48 5.07 17.90 -2.04
C LYS A 48 4.02 18.71 -1.27
N GLY A 49 4.08 18.65 0.06
CA GLY A 49 3.18 19.38 0.95
C GLY A 49 1.77 18.82 0.97
N ASP A 50 0.80 19.64 1.37
CA ASP A 50 -0.54 19.20 1.81
C ASP A 50 -1.51 19.01 0.63
N ILE A 51 -1.35 17.92 -0.13
CA ILE A 51 -2.12 17.63 -1.35
C ILE A 51 -2.73 16.23 -1.34
N THR A 52 -3.99 16.13 -1.78
CA THR A 52 -4.66 14.86 -2.08
C THR A 52 -4.63 14.61 -3.59
N VAL A 53 -4.25 13.40 -4.02
CA VAL A 53 -4.11 13.05 -5.44
C VAL A 53 -4.84 11.76 -5.77
N TYR A 54 -5.80 11.83 -6.68
CA TYR A 54 -6.44 10.66 -7.29
C TYR A 54 -5.76 10.33 -8.62
N ILE A 55 -5.29 9.10 -8.78
CA ILE A 55 -4.57 8.67 -9.98
C ILE A 55 -5.39 7.60 -10.72
N THR A 56 -5.67 7.87 -11.99
CA THR A 56 -6.39 6.96 -12.90
C THR A 56 -5.53 6.63 -14.10
N GLN A 57 -5.75 5.45 -14.70
CA GLN A 57 -5.06 5.07 -15.94
C GLN A 57 -5.94 5.40 -17.16
N GLY A 58 -5.37 6.03 -18.18
CA GLY A 58 -6.08 6.42 -19.40
C GLY A 58 -5.16 6.68 -20.59
N THR A 59 -5.73 6.78 -21.79
CA THR A 59 -4.98 7.04 -23.03
C THR A 59 -4.52 8.49 -23.14
N GLU A 60 -5.34 9.42 -22.67
CA GLU A 60 -5.05 10.85 -22.59
C GLU A 60 -4.60 11.24 -21.19
N GLN A 61 -3.48 11.94 -21.11
CA GLN A 61 -2.93 12.39 -19.83
C GLN A 61 -3.46 13.78 -19.52
N ARG A 62 -4.06 13.94 -18.35
CA ARG A 62 -4.64 15.20 -17.92
C ARG A 62 -4.59 15.35 -16.40
N ILE A 63 -4.60 16.59 -15.96
CA ILE A 63 -4.81 16.95 -14.55
C ILE A 63 -5.96 17.94 -14.44
N TYR A 64 -6.78 17.79 -13.42
CA TYR A 64 -7.67 18.86 -12.97
C TYR A 64 -7.61 19.00 -11.45
N PHE A 65 -7.88 20.20 -10.97
CA PHE A 65 -7.89 20.52 -9.55
C PHE A 65 -9.31 20.84 -9.09
N ASP A 66 -9.66 20.31 -7.93
CA ASP A 66 -10.88 20.64 -7.21
C ASP A 66 -10.54 21.28 -5.86
N GLY A 67 -11.25 22.36 -5.54
CA GLY A 67 -11.00 23.20 -4.38
C GLY A 67 -11.41 24.66 -4.59
N THR A 68 -11.25 25.48 -3.55
CA THR A 68 -11.52 26.93 -3.65
C THR A 68 -10.54 27.60 -4.60
N SER A 69 -10.92 28.74 -5.20
CA SER A 69 -10.00 29.51 -6.06
C SER A 69 -8.70 29.88 -5.34
N ASN A 70 -8.77 30.17 -4.03
CA ASN A 70 -7.61 30.52 -3.22
C ASN A 70 -6.69 29.32 -2.98
N ALA A 71 -7.26 28.15 -2.67
CA ALA A 71 -6.50 26.93 -2.45
C ALA A 71 -5.83 26.45 -3.75
N VAL A 72 -6.55 26.45 -4.88
CA VAL A 72 -6.00 26.04 -6.19
C VAL A 72 -4.85 26.95 -6.64
N LYS A 73 -4.93 28.27 -6.38
CA LYS A 73 -3.83 29.22 -6.68
C LYS A 73 -2.54 28.94 -5.89
N GLN A 74 -2.62 28.22 -4.78
CA GLN A 74 -1.45 27.83 -3.99
C GLN A 74 -0.74 26.59 -4.55
N ILE A 75 -1.36 25.87 -5.49
CA ILE A 75 -0.74 24.74 -6.16
C ILE A 75 0.24 25.24 -7.21
N LYS A 76 1.48 24.80 -7.09
CA LYS A 76 2.51 24.94 -8.12
C LYS A 76 2.71 23.59 -8.78
N PHE A 77 2.69 23.57 -10.11
CA PHE A 77 3.04 22.38 -10.87
C PHE A 77 4.00 22.67 -12.02
N SER A 78 4.84 21.71 -12.36
CA SER A 78 5.75 21.77 -13.49
C SER A 78 5.98 20.39 -14.09
N ILE A 79 6.29 20.35 -15.39
CA ILE A 79 6.66 19.12 -16.09
C ILE A 79 8.04 19.33 -16.70
N ASN A 80 9.01 18.56 -16.22
CA ASN A 80 10.37 18.55 -16.74
C ASN A 80 10.82 17.11 -16.90
N ASN A 81 11.36 16.73 -18.07
CA ASN A 81 11.88 15.38 -18.32
C ASN A 81 10.91 14.24 -17.96
N LYS A 82 9.62 14.39 -18.30
CA LYS A 82 8.53 13.44 -17.99
C LYS A 82 8.20 13.29 -16.51
N ILE A 83 8.70 14.20 -15.67
CA ILE A 83 8.42 14.27 -14.24
C ILE A 83 7.41 15.38 -14.01
N LEU A 84 6.21 15.02 -13.55
CA LEU A 84 5.24 15.98 -13.04
C LEU A 84 5.55 16.23 -11.56
N THR A 85 5.90 17.47 -11.23
CA THR A 85 6.02 17.91 -9.84
C THR A 85 4.75 18.67 -9.46
N LEU A 86 4.05 18.23 -8.42
CA LEU A 86 2.96 18.95 -7.77
C LEU A 86 3.43 19.37 -6.37
N SER A 87 3.23 20.63 -6.04
CA SER A 87 3.56 21.13 -4.71
C SER A 87 2.54 22.11 -4.21
N LYS A 88 2.18 21.99 -2.94
CA LYS A 88 1.42 22.98 -2.21
C LYS A 88 2.24 23.43 -1.01
N GLN A 89 2.39 24.73 -0.85
CA GLN A 89 3.05 25.26 0.34
C GLN A 89 2.09 25.16 1.53
N HIS A 90 2.62 24.85 2.71
CA HIS A 90 1.84 24.85 3.94
C HIS A 90 1.20 26.23 4.14
N SER A 91 -0.09 26.24 4.45
CA SER A 91 -0.88 27.46 4.65
C SER A 91 -1.64 27.35 5.96
N LEU A 92 -1.73 28.45 6.70
CA LEU A 92 -2.51 28.53 7.94
C LEU A 92 -4.00 28.23 7.69
N ASN A 93 -4.47 28.58 6.49
CA ASN A 93 -5.78 28.19 6.01
C ASN A 93 -5.62 26.81 5.36
N ASN A 94 -5.90 25.75 6.15
CA ASN A 94 -5.72 24.34 5.80
C ASN A 94 -6.73 23.83 4.75
N GLU A 95 -7.08 24.67 3.76
CA GLU A 95 -8.02 24.35 2.71
C GLU A 95 -7.41 23.27 1.80
N ARG A 96 -7.97 22.06 1.80
CA ARG A 96 -7.48 20.96 0.97
C ARG A 96 -7.73 21.22 -0.52
N VAL A 97 -6.77 20.79 -1.35
CA VAL A 97 -6.92 20.75 -2.80
C VAL A 97 -6.76 19.31 -3.24
N THR A 98 -7.66 18.89 -4.12
CA THR A 98 -7.65 17.56 -4.71
C THR A 98 -7.19 17.67 -6.15
N ALA A 99 -6.11 16.97 -6.48
CA ALA A 99 -5.66 16.80 -7.85
C ALA A 99 -6.16 15.47 -8.40
N PHE A 100 -6.81 15.51 -9.54
CA PHE A 100 -7.23 14.31 -10.26
C PHE A 100 -6.38 14.16 -11.51
N LEU A 101 -5.59 13.10 -11.53
CA LEU A 101 -4.57 12.86 -12.52
C LEU A 101 -4.92 11.60 -13.32
N THR A 102 -4.98 11.73 -14.64
CA THR A 102 -5.02 10.60 -15.56
C THR A 102 -3.65 10.45 -16.21
N ILE A 103 -3.09 9.23 -16.15
CA ILE A 103 -1.77 8.88 -16.69
C ILE A 103 -1.87 7.66 -17.58
N LYS A 104 -0.98 7.55 -18.57
CA LYS A 104 -0.90 6.37 -19.43
C LYS A 104 -0.03 5.28 -18.83
N ASN A 105 1.14 5.68 -18.33
CA ASN A 105 2.12 4.81 -17.71
C ASN A 105 2.73 5.54 -16.50
N LEU A 106 3.30 4.79 -15.57
CA LEU A 106 3.92 5.35 -14.38
C LEU A 106 5.05 4.45 -13.91
N GLU A 107 6.21 5.04 -13.69
CA GLU A 107 7.41 4.36 -13.26
C GLU A 107 7.75 4.69 -11.81
N SER A 108 7.38 5.89 -11.33
CA SER A 108 7.62 6.24 -9.93
C SER A 108 6.69 7.30 -9.35
N ILE A 109 6.45 7.18 -8.04
CA ILE A 109 5.83 8.22 -7.21
C ILE A 109 6.77 8.50 -6.04
N LYS A 110 7.08 9.78 -5.82
CA LYS A 110 7.84 10.26 -4.67
C LYS A 110 7.02 11.30 -3.91
N THR A 111 6.91 11.15 -2.59
CA THR A 111 6.20 12.12 -1.74
C THR A 111 7.14 12.79 -0.76
N PHE A 112 6.85 14.06 -0.46
CA PHE A 112 7.54 14.84 0.56
C PHE A 112 6.53 15.67 1.36
N GLY A 113 6.28 15.30 2.62
CA GLY A 113 5.32 15.99 3.48
C GLY A 113 4.01 15.23 3.62
N ASN A 114 2.93 15.95 3.96
CA ASN A 114 1.61 15.37 4.21
C ASN A 114 0.85 15.16 2.89
N VAL A 115 0.98 13.97 2.29
CA VAL A 115 0.38 13.68 0.98
C VAL A 115 -0.61 12.53 1.11
N GLU A 116 -1.79 12.70 0.53
CA GLU A 116 -2.78 11.64 0.38
C GLU A 116 -2.85 11.18 -1.07
N ILE A 117 -2.79 9.87 -1.33
CA ILE A 117 -2.84 9.32 -2.69
C ILE A 117 -3.83 8.17 -2.77
N GLU A 118 -4.69 8.20 -3.78
CA GLU A 118 -5.60 7.09 -4.06
C GLU A 118 -5.59 6.72 -5.54
N THR A 119 -5.61 5.43 -5.83
CA THR A 119 -5.97 4.91 -7.16
C THR A 119 -7.38 4.33 -7.09
N PRO A 120 -8.44 5.00 -7.57
CA PRO A 120 -9.81 4.51 -7.42
C PRO A 120 -10.10 3.23 -8.23
N SER A 121 -9.16 2.78 -9.06
CA SER A 121 -9.27 1.56 -9.86
C SER A 121 -7.89 0.90 -10.02
N ASN A 122 -7.89 -0.36 -10.48
CA ASN A 122 -6.65 -1.09 -10.76
C ASN A 122 -5.83 -0.39 -11.85
N ILE A 123 -4.57 -0.11 -11.57
CA ILE A 123 -3.61 0.41 -12.54
C ILE A 123 -2.66 -0.71 -12.98
N TRP A 124 -2.46 -0.84 -14.28
CA TRP A 124 -1.57 -1.83 -14.90
C TRP A 124 -0.26 -1.18 -15.32
N ILE A 125 0.83 -1.54 -14.66
CA ILE A 125 2.17 -0.97 -14.86
C ILE A 125 3.18 -2.11 -14.92
N LYS A 126 4.24 -1.97 -15.72
CA LYS A 126 5.29 -3.01 -15.79
C LYS A 126 6.17 -3.02 -14.54
N LYS A 127 6.65 -1.85 -14.13
CA LYS A 127 7.53 -1.66 -12.96
C LYS A 127 7.21 -0.32 -12.32
N LEU A 128 7.02 -0.32 -11.01
CA LEU A 128 6.68 0.86 -10.24
C LEU A 128 7.61 0.99 -9.02
N SER A 129 8.12 2.19 -8.79
CA SER A 129 8.83 2.55 -7.56
C SER A 129 8.04 3.58 -6.76
N LEU A 130 7.73 3.25 -5.51
CA LEU A 130 7.04 4.12 -4.57
C LEU A 130 8.02 4.51 -3.47
N ASN A 131 8.25 5.81 -3.28
CA ASN A 131 9.13 6.34 -2.25
C ASN A 131 8.38 7.38 -1.43
N PHE A 132 7.96 7.00 -0.23
CA PHE A 132 7.16 7.84 0.63
C PHE A 132 7.95 8.31 1.84
N SER A 133 7.86 9.62 2.12
CA SER A 133 8.55 10.24 3.23
C SER A 133 7.58 11.02 4.12
N LYS A 134 7.83 10.97 5.44
CA LYS A 134 7.05 11.64 6.49
C LYS A 134 5.64 11.06 6.64
N GLU A 135 4.61 11.85 6.36
CA GLU A 135 3.21 11.58 6.62
C GLU A 135 2.50 11.34 5.28
N THR A 136 2.69 10.18 4.68
CA THR A 136 1.97 9.84 3.44
C THR A 136 0.93 8.79 3.74
N ASP A 137 -0.33 9.13 3.50
CA ASP A 137 -1.43 8.17 3.51
C ASP A 137 -1.74 7.78 2.07
N ALA A 138 -1.79 6.49 1.76
CA ALA A 138 -2.08 6.08 0.39
C ALA A 138 -2.81 4.75 0.28
N ILE A 139 -3.67 4.66 -0.73
CA ILE A 139 -4.45 3.48 -1.08
C ILE A 139 -4.18 3.16 -2.56
N PHE A 140 -3.57 2.00 -2.79
CA PHE A 140 -3.17 1.57 -4.12
C PHE A 140 -3.77 0.24 -4.53
N PHE A 141 -4.21 0.19 -5.78
CA PHE A 141 -4.67 -1.00 -6.47
C PHE A 141 -3.85 -1.19 -7.74
N PHE A 142 -2.88 -2.11 -7.72
CA PHE A 142 -1.91 -2.30 -8.80
C PHE A 142 -1.87 -3.74 -9.31
N ASN A 143 -1.75 -3.87 -10.64
CA ASN A 143 -1.25 -5.07 -11.28
C ASN A 143 0.11 -4.74 -11.92
N THR A 144 1.18 -5.36 -11.43
CA THR A 144 2.54 -5.06 -11.90
C THR A 144 3.48 -6.25 -11.85
N ASN A 145 4.49 -6.26 -12.71
CA ASN A 145 5.53 -7.28 -12.65
C ASN A 145 6.49 -7.00 -11.49
N GLN A 146 6.72 -5.72 -11.18
CA GLN A 146 7.58 -5.34 -10.07
C GLN A 146 7.07 -4.09 -9.35
N LEU A 147 6.99 -4.18 -8.02
CA LEU A 147 6.75 -3.04 -7.13
C LEU A 147 7.90 -2.93 -6.13
N ASP A 148 8.63 -1.83 -6.20
CA ASP A 148 9.64 -1.44 -5.20
C ASP A 148 9.05 -0.35 -4.31
N LEU A 149 8.70 -0.71 -3.07
CA LEU A 149 8.06 0.17 -2.10
C LEU A 149 9.02 0.51 -0.95
N THR A 150 9.27 1.80 -0.76
CA THR A 150 9.99 2.34 0.39
C THR A 150 9.11 3.33 1.12
N VAL A 151 8.89 3.12 2.42
CA VAL A 151 8.13 4.02 3.28
C VAL A 151 8.96 4.39 4.49
N ALA A 152 9.13 5.69 4.71
CA ALA A 152 9.78 6.25 5.89
C ALA A 152 8.89 7.31 6.54
N GLY A 153 8.74 7.27 7.85
CA GLY A 153 7.95 8.23 8.63
C GLY A 153 6.77 7.56 9.33
N SER A 154 5.63 8.23 9.40
CA SER A 154 4.42 7.84 10.17
C SER A 154 3.19 7.60 9.30
N GLY A 155 3.38 7.51 7.97
CA GLY A 155 2.29 7.33 7.00
C GLY A 155 1.63 5.94 7.03
N ASN A 156 0.36 5.89 6.63
CA ASN A 156 -0.42 4.66 6.48
C ASN A 156 -0.60 4.29 5.01
N LEU A 157 -0.15 3.10 4.64
CA LEU A 157 -0.23 2.61 3.28
C LEU A 157 -1.10 1.36 3.20
N TYR A 158 -1.98 1.32 2.20
CA TYR A 158 -2.69 0.13 1.78
C TYR A 158 -2.30 -0.22 0.33
N ILE A 159 -1.87 -1.45 0.10
CA ILE A 159 -1.59 -1.99 -1.25
C ILE A 159 -2.43 -3.23 -1.54
N SER A 160 -2.99 -3.30 -2.74
CA SER A 160 -3.74 -4.48 -3.20
C SER A 160 -3.49 -4.78 -4.67
N GLY A 161 -3.55 -6.07 -5.04
CA GLY A 161 -3.54 -6.53 -6.43
C GLY A 161 -2.52 -7.64 -6.72
N ASN A 162 -2.25 -7.87 -8.01
CA ASN A 162 -1.35 -8.93 -8.47
C ASN A 162 0.04 -8.34 -8.79
N ILE A 163 1.03 -8.71 -7.99
CA ILE A 163 2.38 -8.15 -8.03
C ILE A 163 3.37 -9.29 -8.14
N ASP A 164 3.96 -9.55 -9.31
CA ASP A 164 4.87 -10.70 -9.48
C ASP A 164 6.05 -10.63 -8.50
N ILE A 165 6.77 -9.50 -8.48
CA ILE A 165 7.86 -9.22 -7.52
C ILE A 165 7.50 -8.00 -6.65
N LEU A 166 7.31 -8.22 -5.36
CA LEU A 166 7.07 -7.18 -4.36
C LEU A 166 8.26 -7.02 -3.42
N LYS A 167 8.84 -5.82 -3.38
CA LYS A 167 9.86 -5.45 -2.41
C LYS A 167 9.32 -4.34 -1.51
N ILE A 168 9.33 -4.57 -0.21
CA ILE A 168 8.90 -3.59 0.80
C ILE A 168 10.05 -3.30 1.74
N LEU A 169 10.35 -2.01 1.90
CA LEU A 169 11.24 -1.47 2.90
C LEU A 169 10.48 -0.43 3.71
N GLY A 170 10.06 -0.80 4.92
CA GLY A 170 9.43 0.10 5.89
C GLY A 170 10.41 0.50 6.98
N THR A 171 10.39 1.77 7.38
CA THR A 171 11.19 2.27 8.51
C THR A 171 10.44 3.35 9.28
N ALA A 172 10.88 3.61 10.51
CA ALA A 172 10.20 4.47 11.48
C ALA A 172 8.78 3.93 11.79
N GLU A 173 7.85 4.78 12.18
CA GLU A 173 6.50 4.41 12.60
C GLU A 173 5.54 4.08 11.42
N ALA A 174 6.09 3.75 10.25
CA ALA A 174 5.31 3.50 9.05
C ALA A 174 4.41 2.28 9.23
N LYS A 175 3.15 2.41 8.81
CA LYS A 175 2.18 1.31 8.81
C LYS A 175 1.86 0.90 7.38
N ILE A 176 2.25 -0.31 7.00
CA ILE A 176 2.00 -0.84 5.66
C ILE A 176 1.05 -2.02 5.77
N THR A 177 -0.09 -1.94 5.09
CA THR A 177 -1.10 -2.99 5.05
C THR A 177 -1.40 -3.41 3.62
N GLY A 178 -1.92 -4.62 3.41
CA GLY A 178 -2.31 -5.00 2.06
C GLY A 178 -2.94 -6.37 1.87
N ASN A 179 -3.55 -6.56 0.70
CA ASN A 179 -4.04 -7.84 0.20
C ASN A 179 -3.40 -8.13 -1.15
N ILE A 180 -2.40 -9.01 -1.15
CA ILE A 180 -1.53 -9.20 -2.30
C ILE A 180 -1.55 -10.63 -2.81
N LYS A 181 -1.45 -10.77 -4.14
CA LYS A 181 -1.02 -12.00 -4.78
C LYS A 181 0.35 -11.78 -5.39
N SER A 182 1.37 -12.50 -4.91
CA SER A 182 2.73 -12.33 -5.39
C SER A 182 3.48 -13.64 -5.59
N ASN A 183 4.41 -13.65 -6.53
CA ASN A 183 5.32 -14.78 -6.70
C ASN A 183 6.53 -14.64 -5.78
N GLN A 184 7.04 -13.41 -5.61
CA GLN A 184 8.21 -13.12 -4.80
C GLN A 184 7.95 -11.91 -3.90
N LEU A 185 8.00 -12.13 -2.59
CA LEU A 185 7.94 -11.08 -1.58
C LEU A 185 9.31 -10.95 -0.89
N SER A 186 9.87 -9.75 -0.87
CA SER A 186 10.95 -9.37 0.05
C SER A 186 10.45 -8.27 0.95
N CYS A 187 10.19 -8.57 2.21
CA CYS A 187 9.61 -7.65 3.18
C CYS A 187 10.62 -7.35 4.30
N ARG A 188 10.98 -6.08 4.45
CA ARG A 188 11.91 -5.63 5.50
C ARG A 188 11.31 -4.47 6.29
N ALA A 189 11.34 -4.59 7.61
CA ALA A 189 10.84 -3.58 8.55
C ALA A 189 11.94 -3.16 9.53
N PHE A 190 12.08 -1.86 9.75
CA PHE A 190 13.08 -1.27 10.64
C PHE A 190 12.44 -0.22 11.56
N ASN A 191 13.05 0.02 12.72
CA ASN A 191 12.78 1.16 13.60
C ASN A 191 11.29 1.36 13.92
N SER A 192 10.64 0.39 14.57
CA SER A 192 9.22 0.46 14.96
C SER A 192 8.20 0.40 13.82
N CYS A 193 8.61 -0.04 12.63
CA CYS A 193 7.70 -0.18 11.50
C CYS A 193 6.76 -1.37 11.68
N ASN A 194 5.51 -1.23 11.24
CA ASN A 194 4.51 -2.29 11.27
C ASN A 194 4.01 -2.63 9.87
N ILE A 195 4.19 -3.89 9.45
CA ILE A 195 3.75 -4.39 8.15
C ILE A 195 2.77 -5.54 8.34
N ILE A 196 1.57 -5.47 7.76
CA ILE A 196 0.54 -6.51 7.85
C ILE A 196 0.05 -6.84 6.43
N LEU A 197 0.33 -8.04 5.94
CA LEU A 197 -0.13 -8.46 4.62
C LEU A 197 -1.04 -9.67 4.71
N THR A 198 -2.01 -9.71 3.81
CA THR A 198 -2.93 -10.82 3.59
C THR A 198 -2.83 -11.29 2.15
N GLY A 199 -3.36 -12.48 1.84
CA GLY A 199 -3.45 -12.99 0.46
C GLY A 199 -2.59 -14.24 0.24
N SER A 200 -1.83 -14.27 -0.85
CA SER A 200 -1.01 -15.44 -1.21
C SER A 200 0.33 -15.06 -1.83
N VAL A 201 1.39 -15.70 -1.37
CA VAL A 201 2.76 -15.51 -1.86
C VAL A 201 3.38 -16.85 -2.21
N TYR A 202 4.13 -16.95 -3.31
CA TYR A 202 4.86 -18.19 -3.59
C TYR A 202 6.14 -18.28 -2.73
N ASN A 203 7.07 -17.33 -2.89
CA ASN A 203 8.30 -17.23 -2.09
C ASN A 203 8.33 -15.93 -1.28
N SER A 204 8.59 -16.01 0.02
CA SER A 204 8.73 -14.83 0.89
C SER A 204 10.06 -14.82 1.65
N PHE A 205 10.78 -13.71 1.58
CA PHE A 205 11.85 -13.36 2.51
C PHE A 205 11.34 -12.27 3.46
N VAL A 206 11.47 -12.49 4.77
CA VAL A 206 10.95 -11.58 5.80
C VAL A 206 12.06 -11.24 6.78
N SER A 207 12.28 -9.95 7.01
CA SER A 207 13.25 -9.50 8.01
C SER A 207 12.76 -8.31 8.84
N ALA A 208 12.85 -8.38 10.16
CA ALA A 208 12.42 -7.29 11.05
C ALA A 208 13.51 -6.95 12.09
N PHE A 209 13.75 -5.65 12.28
CA PHE A 209 14.81 -5.09 13.13
C PHE A 209 14.29 -3.90 13.95
N ASN A 210 14.97 -3.59 15.05
CA ASN A 210 14.71 -2.44 15.92
C ASN A 210 13.22 -2.26 16.26
N GLN A 211 12.64 -3.17 17.04
CA GLN A 211 11.26 -3.12 17.54
C GLN A 211 10.18 -3.12 16.45
N SER A 212 10.48 -3.67 15.27
CA SER A 212 9.52 -3.72 14.16
C SER A 212 8.61 -4.94 14.22
N SER A 213 7.49 -4.90 13.50
CA SER A 213 6.54 -6.00 13.38
C SER A 213 6.21 -6.32 11.93
N ILE A 214 6.22 -7.60 11.57
CA ILE A 214 5.71 -8.10 10.28
C ILE A 214 4.70 -9.23 10.54
N ASP A 215 3.45 -9.04 10.13
CA ASP A 215 2.38 -10.02 10.26
C ASP A 215 1.93 -10.53 8.89
N LEU A 216 2.28 -11.78 8.59
CA LEU A 216 1.85 -12.55 7.43
C LEU A 216 1.01 -13.78 7.85
N ALA A 217 0.34 -13.75 9.01
CA ALA A 217 -0.47 -14.88 9.47
C ALA A 217 -1.64 -15.21 8.51
N ASP A 218 -2.21 -14.17 7.90
CA ASP A 218 -3.30 -14.27 6.91
C ASP A 218 -2.81 -14.20 5.45
N CYS A 219 -1.49 -14.30 5.23
CA CYS A 219 -0.87 -14.38 3.91
C CYS A 219 -0.25 -15.75 3.67
N LYS A 220 -0.95 -16.59 2.90
CA LYS A 220 -0.53 -17.97 2.64
C LYS A 220 0.70 -18.00 1.76
N SER A 221 1.83 -18.38 2.32
CA SER A 221 3.10 -18.52 1.61
C SER A 221 3.40 -19.97 1.25
N ILE A 222 4.07 -20.26 0.13
CA ILE A 222 4.53 -21.62 -0.17
C ILE A 222 5.89 -21.87 0.47
N LYS A 223 6.85 -20.95 0.29
CA LYS A 223 8.18 -21.02 0.88
C LYS A 223 8.51 -19.71 1.59
N SER A 224 9.08 -19.81 2.78
CA SER A 224 9.46 -18.64 3.57
C SER A 224 10.81 -18.79 4.26
N SER A 225 11.60 -17.72 4.27
CA SER A 225 12.81 -17.57 5.09
C SER A 225 12.65 -16.34 5.98
N ILE A 226 13.02 -16.46 7.25
CA ILE A 226 12.68 -15.49 8.30
C ILE A 226 13.94 -15.10 9.07
N VAL A 227 14.13 -13.79 9.27
CA VAL A 227 15.26 -13.22 10.01
C VAL A 227 14.77 -12.12 10.97
N VAL A 228 14.99 -12.24 12.28
CA VAL A 228 14.45 -11.28 13.26
C VAL A 228 15.44 -10.93 14.35
N PHE A 229 15.55 -9.64 14.64
CA PHE A 229 16.47 -9.05 15.61
C PHE A 229 15.76 -8.07 16.55
N ASP A 230 16.42 -7.66 17.63
CA ASP A 230 16.12 -6.43 18.39
C ASP A 230 14.64 -6.24 18.80
N TYR A 231 14.10 -7.12 19.65
CA TYR A 231 12.71 -7.04 20.15
C TYR A 231 11.62 -7.04 19.06
N SER A 232 11.98 -7.36 17.81
CA SER A 232 11.04 -7.38 16.70
C SER A 232 10.19 -8.64 16.70
N LYS A 233 9.01 -8.55 16.07
CA LYS A 233 8.01 -9.62 16.04
C LYS A 233 7.65 -10.00 14.62
N VAL A 234 7.66 -11.28 14.31
CA VAL A 234 7.25 -11.77 12.98
C VAL A 234 6.24 -12.91 13.11
N LYS A 235 5.16 -12.86 12.32
CA LYS A 235 4.22 -13.97 12.14
C LYS A 235 4.20 -14.41 10.69
N VAL A 236 4.33 -15.71 10.41
CA VAL A 236 4.36 -16.24 9.04
C VAL A 236 3.52 -17.52 8.91
N ASN A 237 2.56 -17.50 7.98
CA ASN A 237 1.82 -18.69 7.58
C ASN A 237 2.37 -19.25 6.25
N SER A 238 3.24 -20.26 6.33
CA SER A 238 3.89 -20.83 5.15
C SER A 238 3.70 -22.34 5.07
N LYS A 239 3.60 -22.91 3.86
CA LYS A 239 3.62 -24.37 3.70
C LYS A 239 4.99 -24.92 4.10
N TYR A 240 6.06 -24.22 3.72
CA TYR A 240 7.44 -24.59 4.00
C TYR A 240 8.23 -23.37 4.49
N VAL A 241 8.47 -23.28 5.79
CA VAL A 241 9.53 -22.41 6.31
C VAL A 241 10.86 -23.13 6.16
N THR A 242 11.82 -22.52 5.45
CA THR A 242 13.12 -23.13 5.18
C THR A 242 14.11 -22.80 6.29
N ASP A 243 14.20 -21.52 6.65
CA ASP A 243 15.22 -21.00 7.55
C ASP A 243 14.58 -20.00 8.51
N ILE A 244 14.93 -20.11 9.79
CA ILE A 244 14.55 -19.16 10.85
C ILE A 244 15.81 -18.73 11.57
N TRP A 245 16.09 -17.44 11.54
CA TRP A 245 17.20 -16.83 12.24
C TRP A 245 16.66 -15.84 13.27
N ALA A 246 16.80 -16.14 14.56
CA ALA A 246 16.27 -15.33 15.65
C ALA A 246 17.39 -14.88 16.59
N PHE A 247 17.42 -13.57 16.85
CA PHE A 247 18.47 -12.93 17.65
C PHE A 247 17.86 -12.06 18.75
N ASP A 248 18.65 -11.78 19.79
CA ASP A 248 18.31 -10.90 20.91
C ASP A 248 16.99 -11.29 21.59
N ASN A 249 16.07 -10.34 21.78
CA ASN A 249 14.77 -10.51 22.39
C ASN A 249 13.64 -10.61 21.34
N SER A 250 13.95 -11.13 20.14
CA SER A 250 12.98 -11.26 19.05
C SER A 250 11.93 -12.35 19.29
N SER A 251 10.80 -12.24 18.59
CA SER A 251 9.73 -13.24 18.64
C SER A 251 9.26 -13.62 17.24
N ILE A 252 9.20 -14.92 16.97
CA ILE A 252 8.76 -15.50 15.70
C ILE A 252 7.64 -16.49 15.97
N SER A 253 6.49 -16.27 15.37
CA SER A 253 5.40 -17.24 15.29
C SER A 253 5.27 -17.74 13.86
N TYR A 254 5.23 -19.05 13.66
CA TYR A 254 5.14 -19.60 12.30
C TYR A 254 4.29 -20.85 12.22
N PHE A 255 3.73 -21.08 11.03
CA PHE A 255 3.18 -22.37 10.62
C PHE A 255 4.03 -22.93 9.48
N SER A 256 4.27 -24.23 9.51
CA SER A 256 4.98 -24.98 8.47
C SER A 256 4.66 -26.46 8.55
N THR A 257 4.49 -27.09 7.39
CA THR A 257 4.32 -28.56 7.27
C THR A 257 5.63 -29.32 7.46
N LYS A 258 6.77 -28.64 7.30
CA LYS A 258 8.12 -29.18 7.51
C LYS A 258 8.86 -28.42 8.60
N LEU A 259 9.80 -29.07 9.28
CA LEU A 259 10.67 -28.40 10.24
C LEU A 259 11.68 -27.52 9.49
N PRO A 260 11.83 -26.24 9.87
CA PRO A 260 12.86 -25.37 9.31
C PRO A 260 14.24 -25.67 9.90
N LEU A 261 15.29 -25.23 9.21
CA LEU A 261 16.58 -25.02 9.85
C LEU A 261 16.47 -23.81 10.79
N ILE A 262 16.79 -24.03 12.06
CA ILE A 262 16.71 -22.98 13.09
C ILE A 262 18.13 -22.59 13.48
N MET A 263 18.41 -21.29 13.40
CA MET A 263 19.59 -20.66 13.96
C MET A 263 19.15 -19.66 15.04
N GLU A 264 19.58 -19.90 16.26
CA GLU A 264 19.26 -19.09 17.43
C GLU A 264 20.58 -18.72 18.12
N ASN A 265 20.76 -17.43 18.41
CA ASN A 265 22.00 -16.91 19.00
C ASN A 265 21.77 -16.18 20.34
N SER A 266 20.59 -16.31 20.93
CA SER A 266 20.23 -15.63 22.17
C SER A 266 19.24 -16.46 22.98
N ILE A 267 19.45 -16.55 24.29
CA ILE A 267 18.57 -17.25 25.25
C ILE A 267 17.17 -16.63 25.30
N ASN A 268 17.02 -15.37 24.87
CA ASN A 268 15.76 -14.63 24.97
C ASN A 268 14.92 -14.64 23.68
N ALA A 269 15.44 -15.22 22.60
CA ALA A 269 14.67 -15.32 21.37
C ALA A 269 13.52 -16.32 21.55
N GLN A 270 12.35 -16.01 21.01
CA GLN A 270 11.17 -16.88 21.13
C GLN A 270 10.75 -17.36 19.76
N ILE A 271 10.87 -18.66 19.50
CA ILE A 271 10.41 -19.30 18.26
C ILE A 271 9.25 -20.24 18.58
N ILE A 272 8.05 -19.87 18.13
CA ILE A 272 6.81 -20.60 18.41
C ILE A 272 6.23 -21.16 17.11
N LYS A 273 6.18 -22.49 17.00
CA LYS A 273 5.43 -23.15 15.94
C LYS A 273 3.95 -23.16 16.32
N GLY A 274 3.14 -22.37 15.63
CA GLY A 274 1.70 -22.29 15.84
C GLY A 274 0.89 -23.15 14.88
N SER A 275 -0.39 -23.35 15.21
CA SER A 275 -1.44 -23.82 14.31
C SER A 275 -2.30 -22.62 13.89
N TYR A 276 -2.05 -22.00 12.75
CA TYR A 276 -3.03 -21.07 12.20
C TYR A 276 -4.22 -21.91 11.73
N LYS A 277 -5.42 -21.62 12.25
CA LYS A 277 -6.65 -22.25 11.78
C LYS A 277 -6.71 -22.03 10.27
N GLU A 278 -6.82 -23.10 9.48
CA GLU A 278 -7.28 -22.96 8.12
C GLU A 278 -8.64 -22.26 8.20
N ILE A 279 -8.71 -20.99 7.81
CA ILE A 279 -9.98 -20.34 7.56
C ILE A 279 -10.54 -21.09 6.35
N ALA A 280 -11.37 -22.08 6.63
CA ALA A 280 -12.16 -22.77 5.62
C ALA A 280 -12.95 -21.69 4.89
N LYS A 281 -12.60 -21.46 3.62
CA LYS A 281 -13.40 -20.59 2.75
C LYS A 281 -14.80 -21.21 2.69
N LYS A 282 -15.79 -20.53 3.25
CA LYS A 282 -17.21 -20.75 2.94
C LYS A 282 -17.54 -20.09 1.62
#